data_AF-A0A3D0NN13-F1
#
_entry.id   AF-A0A3D0NN13-F1
#
_cell.length_a   1.000
_cell.length_b   1.000
_cell.length_c   1.000
_cell.angle_alpha   90.00
_cell.angle_beta   90.00
_cell.angle_gamma   90.00
#
_symmetry.space_group_name_H-M   'P 1'
#
loop_
_entity.id
_entity.type
_entity.pdbx_description
1 polymer ?
#
loop_
_entity_poly.entity_id
_entity_poly.type
_entity_poly.pdbx_seq_one_letter_code
_entity_poly.pdbx_strand_id
1 'polypeptide(L)'
;KFLGGIKDMKNIPGALFIVDPRKERIAVAEAKKLGIPIVAIVDTNCDPDEIDYVIPGNDDAIRAVKLISGAIANAIIEGHEGQMGAAAAEETEEEATEE
;
A
#
# COMPACT_ATOMS: atom_id res chain seq x y z
N LYS A 1 -12.25 -19.12 -3.70
CA LYS A 1 -12.17 -18.24 -4.88
C LYS A 1 -12.35 -16.76 -4.53
N PHE A 2 -13.34 -16.40 -3.70
CA PHE A 2 -13.70 -15.00 -3.43
C PHE A 2 -12.92 -14.28 -2.31
N LEU A 3 -12.28 -14.99 -1.37
CA LEU A 3 -11.66 -14.37 -0.19
C LEU A 3 -10.16 -14.71 -0.04
N GLY A 4 -9.47 -15.07 -1.13
CA GLY A 4 -8.10 -15.57 -1.06
C GLY A 4 -7.14 -14.62 -0.34
N GLY A 5 -7.10 -13.35 -0.75
CA GLY A 5 -6.15 -12.36 -0.21
C GLY A 5 -6.44 -11.88 1.20
N ILE A 6 -7.68 -12.04 1.70
CA ILE A 6 -8.07 -11.58 3.05
C ILE A 6 -8.24 -12.73 4.05
N LYS A 7 -8.21 -13.99 3.60
CA LYS A 7 -8.43 -15.16 4.46
C LYS A 7 -7.43 -15.22 5.61
N ASP A 8 -6.19 -14.86 5.33
CA ASP A 8 -5.09 -14.93 6.30
C ASP A 8 -4.81 -13.57 6.97
N MET A 9 -5.60 -12.53 6.67
CA MET A 9 -5.49 -11.22 7.31
C MET A 9 -6.10 -11.25 8.71
N LYS A 10 -5.27 -11.06 9.73
CA LYS A 10 -5.72 -10.99 11.15
C LYS A 10 -6.18 -9.59 11.57
N ASN A 11 -5.63 -8.56 10.93
CA ASN A 11 -5.86 -7.17 11.24
C ASN A 11 -6.22 -6.38 9.97
N ILE A 12 -6.81 -5.21 10.17
CA ILE A 12 -7.09 -4.23 9.11
C ILE A 12 -5.74 -3.77 8.50
N PRO A 13 -5.67 -3.56 7.17
CA PRO A 13 -4.44 -3.12 6.53
C PRO A 13 -4.04 -1.69 6.96
N GLY A 14 -2.74 -1.43 7.05
CA GLY A 14 -2.20 -0.11 7.39
C GLY A 14 -2.25 0.91 6.25
N ALA A 15 -2.36 0.44 5.00
CA ALA A 15 -2.59 1.25 3.80
C ALA A 15 -3.25 0.38 2.73
N LEU A 16 -3.96 1.01 1.80
CA LEU A 16 -4.61 0.32 0.68
C LEU A 16 -4.06 0.83 -0.65
N PHE A 17 -3.54 -0.08 -1.47
CA PHE A 17 -3.17 0.23 -2.85
C PHE A 17 -4.33 -0.13 -3.81
N ILE A 18 -4.81 0.86 -4.56
CA ILE A 18 -5.95 0.72 -5.49
C ILE A 18 -5.50 1.02 -6.92
N VAL A 19 -5.92 0.16 -7.86
CA VAL A 19 -5.83 0.42 -9.30
C VAL A 19 -7.21 0.84 -9.77
N ASP A 20 -7.31 1.94 -10.52
CA ASP A 20 -8.57 2.52 -11.01
C ASP A 20 -9.60 2.89 -9.90
N PRO A 21 -9.36 3.95 -9.11
CA PRO A 21 -10.29 4.44 -8.09
C PRO A 21 -11.74 4.65 -8.59
N ARG A 22 -11.92 4.92 -9.89
CA ARG A 22 -13.24 5.15 -10.48
C ARG A 22 -14.03 3.85 -10.63
N LYS A 23 -13.39 2.74 -10.98
CA LYS A 23 -14.04 1.41 -10.99
C LYS A 23 -14.15 0.83 -9.57
N GLU A 24 -13.18 1.12 -8.69
CA GLU A 24 -13.06 0.59 -7.33
C GLU A 24 -13.64 1.51 -6.23
N ARG A 25 -14.69 2.30 -6.53
CA ARG A 25 -15.27 3.29 -5.60
C ARG A 25 -15.70 2.76 -4.24
N ILE A 26 -16.15 1.50 -4.18
CA ILE A 26 -16.56 0.87 -2.91
C ILE A 26 -15.34 0.71 -1.99
N ALA A 27 -14.20 0.27 -2.53
CA ALA A 27 -12.97 0.12 -1.75
C ALA A 27 -12.46 1.48 -1.26
N VAL A 28 -12.52 2.52 -2.11
CA VAL A 28 -12.18 3.90 -1.72
C VAL A 28 -13.07 4.38 -0.57
N ALA A 29 -14.39 4.19 -0.69
CA ALA A 29 -15.35 4.62 0.33
C ALA A 29 -15.17 3.88 1.67
N GLU A 30 -14.93 2.57 1.63
CA GLU A 30 -14.66 1.76 2.82
C GLU A 30 -13.34 2.14 3.49
N ALA A 31 -12.27 2.33 2.71
CA ALA A 31 -10.98 2.77 3.22
C ALA A 31 -11.07 4.14 3.89
N LYS A 32 -11.71 5.13 3.25
CA LYS A 32 -11.98 6.44 3.86
C LYS A 32 -12.77 6.33 5.15
N LYS A 33 -13.81 5.48 5.19
CA LYS A 33 -14.64 5.29 6.39
C LYS A 33 -13.88 4.66 7.54
N LEU A 34 -12.94 3.76 7.25
CA LEU A 34 -12.09 3.11 8.23
C LEU A 34 -10.82 3.92 8.57
N GLY A 35 -10.58 5.04 7.88
CA GLY A 35 -9.38 5.86 8.07
C GLY A 35 -8.10 5.20 7.56
N ILE A 36 -8.22 4.31 6.57
CA ILE A 36 -7.08 3.62 5.96
C ILE A 36 -6.53 4.52 4.83
N PRO A 37 -5.23 4.88 4.85
CA PRO A 37 -4.64 5.72 3.82
C PRO A 37 -4.62 5.01 2.47
N ILE A 38 -4.95 5.75 1.42
CA ILE A 38 -5.14 5.23 0.06
C ILE A 38 -3.99 5.70 -0.83
N VAL A 39 -3.32 4.73 -1.45
CA VAL A 39 -2.36 4.94 -2.53
C VAL A 39 -3.02 4.44 -3.81
N ALA A 40 -3.10 5.25 -4.87
CA ALA A 40 -3.75 4.78 -6.08
C ALA A 40 -3.20 5.33 -7.39
N ILE A 41 -3.34 4.53 -8.45
CA ILE A 41 -3.07 4.96 -9.82
C ILE A 41 -4.26 5.78 -10.30
N VAL A 42 -4.02 7.03 -10.67
CA VAL A 42 -5.04 7.97 -11.15
C VAL A 42 -4.79 8.26 -12.62
N ASP A 43 -5.74 7.87 -13.45
CA ASP A 43 -5.81 8.28 -14.85
C ASP A 43 -6.68 9.55 -15.00
N THR A 44 -6.70 10.11 -16.21
CA THR A 44 -7.44 11.32 -16.62
C THR A 44 -8.92 11.36 -16.25
N ASN A 45 -9.51 10.20 -15.92
CA ASN A 45 -10.93 10.04 -15.67
C ASN A 45 -11.29 9.88 -14.18
N CYS A 46 -10.28 9.88 -13.30
CA CYS A 46 -10.40 9.72 -11.86
C CYS A 46 -10.25 11.07 -11.15
N ASP A 47 -10.96 11.23 -10.03
CA ASP A 47 -10.84 12.42 -9.19
C ASP A 47 -9.72 12.20 -8.14
N PRO A 48 -8.62 12.96 -8.18
CA PRO A 48 -7.49 12.78 -7.27
C PRO A 48 -7.80 13.23 -5.84
N ASP A 49 -8.84 14.05 -5.62
CA ASP A 49 -9.16 14.61 -4.30
C ASP A 49 -9.59 13.53 -3.28
N GLU A 50 -9.94 12.34 -3.79
CA GLU A 50 -10.36 11.22 -2.96
C GLU A 50 -9.22 10.34 -2.45
N ILE A 51 -7.99 10.64 -2.80
CA ILE A 51 -6.84 9.74 -2.66
C ILE A 51 -5.72 10.46 -1.91
N ASP A 52 -5.16 9.83 -0.88
CA ASP A 52 -4.11 10.43 -0.06
C ASP A 52 -2.77 10.52 -0.82
N TYR A 53 -2.44 9.46 -1.57
CA TYR A 53 -1.21 9.38 -2.36
C TYR A 53 -1.51 9.03 -3.81
N VAL A 54 -1.47 10.05 -4.65
CA VAL A 54 -1.81 9.96 -6.07
C VAL A 54 -0.59 9.58 -6.92
N ILE A 55 -0.72 8.51 -7.70
CA ILE A 55 0.25 8.11 -8.72
C ILE A 55 -0.37 8.40 -10.09
N PRO A 56 0.02 9.48 -10.79
CA PRO A 56 -0.51 9.76 -12.11
C PRO A 56 -0.02 8.69 -13.11
N GLY A 57 -0.95 8.02 -13.78
CA GLY A 57 -0.59 6.92 -14.67
C GLY A 57 -1.77 6.31 -15.41
N ASN A 58 -1.46 5.47 -16.39
CA ASN A 58 -2.46 4.73 -17.16
C ASN A 58 -2.78 3.41 -16.45
N ASP A 59 -4.02 3.25 -16.02
CA ASP A 59 -4.57 2.07 -15.34
C ASP A 59 -5.16 1.02 -16.31
N ASP A 60 -5.56 1.41 -17.52
CA ASP A 60 -6.10 0.50 -18.54
C ASP A 60 -5.02 -0.41 -19.17
N ALA A 61 -3.75 0.00 -19.14
CA ALA A 61 -2.67 -0.75 -19.74
C ALA A 61 -2.05 -1.77 -18.78
N ILE A 62 -2.15 -3.07 -19.11
CA ILE A 62 -1.55 -4.18 -18.34
C ILE A 62 -0.06 -3.95 -18.05
N ARG A 63 0.69 -3.41 -19.02
CA ARG A 63 2.13 -3.13 -18.84
C ARG A 63 2.38 -2.04 -17.80
N ALA A 64 1.57 -1.00 -17.79
CA ALA A 64 1.68 0.10 -16.84
C ALA A 64 1.31 -0.36 -15.43
N VAL A 65 0.19 -1.06 -15.28
CA VAL A 65 -0.23 -1.66 -14.00
C VAL A 65 0.84 -2.61 -13.47
N LYS A 66 1.36 -3.50 -14.32
CA LYS A 66 2.42 -4.44 -13.90
C LYS A 66 3.70 -3.73 -13.45
N LEU A 67 4.09 -2.66 -14.14
CA LEU A 67 5.26 -1.86 -13.78
C LEU A 67 5.06 -1.18 -12.42
N ILE A 68 3.94 -0.50 -12.23
CA ILE A 68 3.66 0.26 -11.01
C ILE A 68 3.45 -0.68 -9.82
N SER A 69 2.61 -1.71 -9.97
CA SER A 69 2.39 -2.71 -8.92
C SER A 69 3.67 -3.45 -8.56
N GLY A 70 4.55 -3.72 -9.53
CA GLY A 70 5.86 -4.31 -9.29
C GLY A 70 6.79 -3.39 -8.50
N ALA A 71 6.85 -2.10 -8.86
CA ALA A 71 7.63 -1.12 -8.13
C ALA A 71 7.14 -0.95 -6.67
N ILE A 72 5.82 -0.93 -6.47
CA ILE A 72 5.21 -0.86 -5.13
C ILE A 72 5.52 -2.12 -4.32
N ALA A 73 5.43 -3.30 -4.93
CA ALA A 73 5.79 -4.55 -4.26
C ALA A 73 7.26 -4.55 -3.81
N ASN A 74 8.18 -4.10 -4.67
CA ASN A 74 9.59 -3.97 -4.31
C ASN A 74 9.78 -2.98 -3.16
N ALA A 75 9.14 -1.81 -3.21
CA ALA A 75 9.21 -0.82 -2.14
C ALA A 75 8.68 -1.35 -0.79
N ILE A 76 7.62 -2.17 -0.80
CA ILE A 76 7.10 -2.82 0.41
C ILE A 76 8.09 -3.86 0.95
N ILE A 77 8.73 -4.64 0.07
CA ILE A 77 9.75 -5.62 0.47
C ILE A 77 10.96 -4.90 1.08
N GLU A 78 11.48 -3.88 0.39
CA GLU A 78 12.61 -3.07 0.87
C GLU A 78 12.29 -2.38 2.20
N GLY A 79 11.08 -1.84 2.36
CA GLY A 79 10.63 -1.24 3.62
C GLY A 79 10.56 -2.25 4.77
N HIS A 80 10.10 -3.47 4.49
CA HIS A 80 10.03 -4.54 5.49
C HIS A 80 11.42 -5.06 5.88
N GLU A 81 12.32 -5.24 4.91
CA GLU A 81 13.72 -5.63 5.16
C GLU A 81 14.49 -4.53 5.90
N GLY A 82 14.29 -3.26 5.52
CA GLY A 82 14.88 -2.10 6.18
C GLY A 82 14.41 -1.94 7.64
N GLN A 83 13.15 -2.27 7.94
CA GLN A 83 12.64 -2.32 9.31
C GLN A 83 13.28 -3.43 10.14
N MET A 84 13.57 -4.61 9.57
CA MET A 84 14.32 -5.66 10.28
C MET A 84 15.75 -5.23 10.61
N GLY A 85 16.42 -4.48 9.72
CA GLY A 85 17.75 -3.94 9.97
C GLY A 85 17.78 -2.85 11.04
N ALA A 86 16.76 -1.98 11.08
CA ALA A 86 16.63 -0.94 12.09
C ALA A 86 16.23 -1.50 13.47
N ALA A 87 15.32 -2.47 13.52
CA ALA A 87 14.94 -3.14 14.76
C ALA A 87 16.11 -3.91 15.40
N ALA A 88 16.97 -4.56 14.59
CA ALA A 88 18.18 -5.19 15.08
C ALA A 88 19.23 -4.17 15.58
N ALA A 89 19.23 -2.95 15.04
CA ALA A 89 20.09 -1.86 15.50
C ALA A 89 19.57 -1.23 16.81
N GLU A 90 18.25 -1.11 16.98
CA GLU A 90 17.62 -0.66 18.23
C GLU A 90 17.80 -1.69 19.36
N GLU A 91 17.69 -3.00 19.09
CA GLU A 91 17.97 -4.06 20.09
C GLU A 91 19.44 -4.04 20.56
N THR A 92 20.39 -3.73 19.66
CA THR A 92 21.81 -3.61 20.03
C THR A 92 22.14 -2.32 20.77
N GLU A 93 21.37 -1.25 20.56
CA GLU A 93 21.49 0.00 21.33
C GLU A 93 20.86 -0.14 22.73
N GLU A 94 19.71 -0.82 22.87
CA GLU A 94 19.10 -1.09 24.18
C GLU A 94 20.01 -2.00 25.04
N GLU A 95 20.55 -3.11 24.50
CA GLU A 95 21.50 -3.97 25.23
C GLU A 95 22.79 -3.24 25.65
N ALA A 96 23.24 -2.24 24.87
CA ALA A 96 24.42 -1.45 25.21
C ALA A 96 24.16 -0.35 26.26
N THR A 97 22.89 -0.02 26.52
CA THR A 97 22.49 0.96 27.55
C THR A 97 22.10 0.33 28.89
N GLU A 98 21.90 -0.99 28.93
CA GLU A 98 21.62 -1.75 30.17
C GLU A 98 22.87 -2.37 30.84
N GLU A 99 24.08 -2.27 30.26
CA GLU A 99 25.38 -2.56 30.92
C GLU A 99 26.04 -1.35 31.60
#